data_AF-A0A924FWD9-F1
#
_entry.id   AF-A0A924FWD9-F1
#
_cell.length_a   1.000
_cell.length_b   1.000
_cell.length_c   1.000
_cell.angle_alpha   90.00
_cell.angle_beta   90.00
_cell.angle_gamma   90.00
#
_symmetry.space_group_name_H-M   'P 1'
#
loop_
_entity.id
_entity.type
_entity.pdbx_description
1 polymer ?
#
loop_
_entity_poly.entity_id
_entity_poly.type
_entity_poly.pdbx_seq_one_letter_code
_entity_poly.pdbx_strand_id
1 'polypeptide(L)'
;MRRGDLISIALVRDYGKPRPAIIVRADEFEHLASVTVVPLTSDRPRQEVFRVRLEPSEENGLRQRSHVMIDKIATLPRAKTGTFIGRVSNEDMALVDRALAVFLGFA
;
A
#
# COMPACT_ATOMS: atom_id res chain seq x y z
N MET A 1 -2.49 12.07 -6.87
CA MET A 1 -2.22 10.85 -6.07
C MET A 1 -2.30 9.68 -7.01
N ARG A 2 -1.17 9.07 -7.31
CA ARG A 2 -1.02 8.09 -8.38
C ARG A 2 -0.75 6.70 -7.82
N ARG A 3 -0.99 5.71 -8.66
CA ARG A 3 -0.63 4.33 -8.39
C ARG A 3 0.87 4.22 -8.08
N GLY A 4 1.18 3.50 -7.01
CA GLY A 4 2.54 3.35 -6.49
C GLY A 4 2.99 4.45 -5.53
N ASP A 5 2.22 5.53 -5.33
CA ASP A 5 2.50 6.48 -4.26
C ASP A 5 2.33 5.81 -2.89
N LEU A 6 3.29 6.04 -2.00
CA LEU A 6 3.19 5.73 -0.57
C LEU A 6 2.65 6.94 0.18
N ILE A 7 1.59 6.71 0.95
CA ILE A 7 0.90 7.74 1.71
C ILE A 7 0.66 7.24 3.13
N SER A 8 0.51 8.15 4.09
CA SER A 8 -0.01 7.77 5.40
C SER A 8 -1.53 7.63 5.36
N ILE A 9 -2.07 6.63 6.03
CA ILE A 9 -3.53 6.45 6.23
C ILE A 9 -3.84 6.18 7.69
N ALA A 10 -5.03 6.56 8.13
CA ALA A 10 -5.59 6.18 9.42
C ALA A 10 -6.87 5.37 9.19
N LEU A 11 -6.78 4.04 9.27
CA LEU A 11 -7.95 3.17 9.20
C LEU A 11 -8.65 3.13 10.55
N VAL A 12 -9.94 3.42 10.55
CA VAL A 12 -10.78 3.42 11.76
C VAL A 12 -10.97 1.97 12.24
N ARG A 13 -11.00 1.78 13.56
CA ARG A 13 -11.35 0.57 14.33
C ARG A 13 -10.29 -0.53 14.57
N ASP A 14 -9.16 -0.61 13.86
CA ASP A 14 -8.09 -1.59 14.20
C ASP A 14 -6.63 -1.04 14.16
N TYR A 15 -6.39 0.16 13.65
CA TYR A 15 -5.03 0.68 13.44
C TYR A 15 -4.91 2.17 13.79
N GLY A 16 -5.22 2.55 15.04
CA GLY A 16 -5.27 3.95 15.50
C GLY A 16 -3.99 4.81 15.35
N LYS A 17 -2.89 4.25 14.87
CA LYS A 17 -1.69 5.00 14.47
C LYS A 17 -1.69 5.15 12.95
N PRO A 18 -1.40 6.34 12.39
CA PRO A 18 -1.15 6.49 10.96
C PRO A 18 -0.09 5.50 10.49
N ARG A 19 -0.35 4.80 9.38
CA ARG A 19 0.60 3.84 8.78
C ARG A 19 0.78 4.14 7.30
N PRO A 20 1.95 3.83 6.72
CA PRO A 20 2.14 3.89 5.28
C PRO A 20 1.21 2.92 4.55
N ALA A 21 0.75 3.30 3.36
CA ALA A 21 -0.03 2.47 2.45
C ALA A 21 0.28 2.85 1.00
N ILE A 22 0.25 1.87 0.10
CA ILE A 22 0.46 2.03 -1.33
C ILE A 22 -0.87 2.28 -1.99
N ILE A 23 -0.94 3.27 -2.88
CA ILE A 23 -2.09 3.46 -3.76
C ILE A 23 -2.02 2.42 -4.89
N VAL A 24 -3.07 1.61 -5.00
CA VAL A 24 -3.17 0.55 -6.04
C VAL A 24 -4.25 0.81 -7.07
N ARG A 25 -5.14 1.78 -6.81
CA ARG A 25 -6.11 2.27 -7.80
C ARG A 25 -5.36 2.79 -9.03
N ALA A 26 -5.82 2.38 -10.22
CA ALA A 26 -5.27 2.86 -11.49
C ALA A 26 -5.45 4.39 -11.66
N ASP A 27 -4.54 5.00 -12.40
CA ASP A 27 -4.45 6.47 -12.53
C ASP A 27 -5.64 7.05 -13.32
N GLU A 28 -6.21 6.27 -14.24
CA GLU A 28 -7.41 6.59 -15.03
C GLU A 28 -8.62 6.90 -14.14
N PHE A 29 -8.66 6.35 -12.93
CA PHE A 29 -9.71 6.55 -11.95
C PHE A 29 -9.39 7.64 -10.92
N GLU A 30 -8.43 8.54 -11.19
CA GLU A 30 -8.06 9.63 -10.26
C GLU A 30 -9.23 10.56 -9.92
N HIS A 31 -10.20 10.71 -10.83
CA HIS A 31 -11.39 11.53 -10.67
C HIS A 31 -12.38 11.02 -9.60
N LEU A 32 -12.26 9.76 -9.15
CA LEU A 32 -13.12 9.21 -8.11
C LEU A 32 -12.82 9.83 -6.73
N ALA A 33 -13.87 10.01 -5.92
CA ALA A 33 -13.78 10.59 -4.58
C ALA A 33 -13.10 9.66 -3.54
N SER A 34 -12.87 8.40 -3.89
CA SER A 34 -12.20 7.40 -3.06
C SER A 34 -10.90 6.92 -3.71
N VAL A 35 -10.02 6.37 -2.87
CA VAL A 35 -8.77 5.74 -3.28
C VAL A 35 -8.69 4.33 -2.70
N THR A 36 -8.22 3.39 -3.51
CA THR A 36 -7.93 2.02 -3.09
C THR A 36 -6.45 1.92 -2.74
N VAL A 37 -6.16 1.43 -1.55
CA VAL A 37 -4.81 1.33 -0.99
C VAL A 37 -4.55 -0.03 -0.38
N VAL A 38 -3.27 -0.35 -0.20
CA VAL A 38 -2.79 -1.53 0.52
C VAL A 38 -1.83 -1.08 1.62
N PRO A 39 -2.16 -1.30 2.91
CA PRO A 39 -1.34 -0.84 4.02
C PRO A 39 -0.02 -1.60 4.15
N LEU A 40 0.94 -1.00 4.83
CA LEU A 40 2.22 -1.61 5.19
C LEU A 40 2.27 -1.93 6.68
N THR A 41 3.03 -2.96 7.02
CA THR A 41 3.47 -3.23 8.39
C THR A 41 4.97 -3.49 8.45
N SER A 42 5.64 -2.98 9.49
CA SER A 42 7.01 -3.36 9.82
C SER A 42 7.08 -4.57 10.74
N ASP A 43 5.94 -5.01 11.28
CA ASP A 43 5.90 -6.19 12.13
C ASP A 43 6.30 -7.41 11.31
N ARG A 44 7.13 -8.29 11.90
CA ARG A 44 7.54 -9.53 11.23
C ARG A 44 6.30 -10.41 11.08
N PRO A 45 5.87 -10.75 9.85
CA PRO A 45 4.69 -11.58 9.65
C PRO A 45 4.91 -12.94 10.30
N ARG A 46 4.00 -13.35 11.20
CA ARG A 46 4.04 -14.70 11.82
C ARG A 46 3.76 -15.81 10.80
N GLN A 47 3.03 -15.49 9.74
CA GLN A 47 2.75 -16.35 8.60
C GLN A 47 2.96 -15.50 7.34
N GLU A 48 3.88 -15.92 6.48
CA GLU A 48 4.32 -15.17 5.28
C GLU A 48 3.35 -15.27 4.10
N VAL A 49 2.14 -15.78 4.32
CA VAL A 49 1.22 -16.05 3.22
C VAL A 49 0.74 -14.70 2.66
N PHE A 50 1.31 -14.32 1.50
CA PHE A 50 1.01 -13.13 0.69
C PHE A 50 1.45 -11.77 1.26
N ARG A 51 2.73 -11.64 1.63
CA ARG A 51 3.36 -10.33 1.91
C ARG A 51 4.43 -10.02 0.86
N VAL A 52 4.40 -8.82 0.29
CA VAL A 52 5.51 -8.31 -0.54
C VAL A 52 6.44 -7.49 0.36
N ARG A 53 7.72 -7.85 0.40
CA ARG A 53 8.73 -7.12 1.18
C ARG A 53 9.19 -5.90 0.41
N LEU A 54 9.29 -4.76 1.11
CA LEU A 54 9.89 -3.53 0.61
C LEU A 54 11.07 -3.13 1.49
N GLU A 55 12.20 -2.83 0.86
CA GLU A 55 13.36 -2.24 1.53
C GLU A 55 13.26 -0.71 1.58
N PRO A 56 13.76 -0.06 2.64
CA PRO A 56 13.94 1.39 2.66
C PRO A 56 14.73 1.92 1.48
N SER A 57 14.23 2.96 0.84
CA SER A 57 14.98 3.74 -0.14
C SER A 57 14.66 5.22 -0.01
N GLU A 58 15.51 6.07 -0.58
CA GLU A 58 15.24 7.51 -0.66
C GLU A 58 13.95 7.81 -1.43
N GLU A 59 13.66 7.03 -2.48
CA GLU A 59 12.47 7.19 -3.32
C GLU A 59 11.18 6.86 -2.55
N ASN A 60 11.18 5.77 -1.76
CA ASN A 60 9.97 5.30 -1.08
C ASN A 60 9.77 5.92 0.31
N GLY A 61 10.80 6.57 0.87
CA GLY A 61 10.74 7.28 2.14
C GLY A 61 10.50 6.40 3.37
N LEU A 62 10.55 5.07 3.22
CA LEU A 62 10.43 4.14 4.35
C LEU A 62 11.69 4.22 5.22
N ARG A 63 11.51 4.12 6.54
CA ARG A 63 12.62 4.18 7.51
C ARG A 63 13.15 2.80 7.90
N GLN A 64 12.39 1.76 7.64
CA GLN A 64 12.71 0.38 7.97
C GLN A 64 12.00 -0.57 7.01
N ARG A 65 12.53 -1.79 6.91
CA ARG A 65 11.92 -2.86 6.13
C ARG A 65 10.45 -3.00 6.49
N SER A 66 9.62 -3.06 5.45
CA SER A 66 8.17 -3.13 5.59
C SER A 66 7.59 -4.20 4.68
N HIS A 67 6.37 -4.60 4.98
CA HIS A 67 5.66 -5.64 4.26
C HIS A 67 4.31 -5.09 3.79
N VAL A 68 4.06 -5.17 2.49
CA VAL A 68 2.78 -4.82 1.88
C VAL A 68 1.75 -5.87 2.28
N MET A 69 0.64 -5.40 2.83
CA MET A 69 -0.41 -6.24 3.38
C MET A 69 -1.48 -6.59 2.33
N ILE A 70 -1.12 -7.47 1.38
CA ILE A 70 -1.96 -7.81 0.21
C ILE A 70 -3.38 -8.26 0.60
N ASP A 71 -3.54 -8.90 1.76
CA ASP A 71 -4.82 -9.34 2.34
C ASP A 71 -5.69 -8.20 2.93
N LYS A 72 -5.16 -6.98 3.04
CA LYS A 72 -5.78 -5.83 3.71
C LYS A 72 -6.08 -4.68 2.76
N ILE A 73 -6.45 -4.98 1.52
CA ILE A 73 -6.89 -3.98 0.54
C ILE A 73 -8.05 -3.18 1.13
N ALA A 74 -7.96 -1.85 1.09
CA ALA A 74 -8.98 -0.96 1.63
C ALA A 74 -9.27 0.17 0.66
N THR A 75 -10.54 0.58 0.61
CA THR A 75 -10.98 1.77 -0.12
C THR A 75 -11.47 2.80 0.88
N LEU A 76 -10.92 4.02 0.81
CA LEU A 76 -11.26 5.11 1.71
C LEU A 76 -11.49 6.42 0.95
N PRO A 77 -12.30 7.35 1.50
CA PRO A 77 -12.44 8.69 0.94
C PRO A 77 -11.07 9.36 0.85
N ARG A 78 -10.83 10.14 -0.21
CA ARG A 78 -9.58 10.93 -0.36
C ARG A 78 -9.33 11.86 0.82
N ALA A 79 -10.38 12.38 1.45
CA ALA A 79 -10.26 13.22 2.64
C ALA A 79 -9.64 12.49 3.86
N LYS A 80 -9.59 11.14 3.85
CA LYS A 80 -8.97 10.33 4.92
C LYS A 80 -7.53 9.91 4.61
N THR A 81 -6.97 10.34 3.49
CA THR A 81 -5.57 10.11 3.17
C THR A 81 -4.70 11.18 3.82
N GLY A 82 -3.59 10.78 4.40
CA GLY A 82 -2.61 11.68 5.00
C GLY A 82 -1.51 12.07 4.03
N THR A 83 -0.36 12.43 4.60
CA THR A 83 0.82 12.94 3.90
C THR A 83 1.40 11.91 2.93
N PHE A 84 1.89 12.40 1.78
CA PHE A 84 2.76 11.67 0.87
C PHE A 84 4.09 11.34 1.54
N ILE A 85 4.58 10.12 1.33
CA ILE A 85 5.82 9.59 1.93
C ILE A 85 6.88 9.41 0.86
N GLY A 86 6.51 8.88 -0.30
CA GLY A 86 7.43 8.54 -1.37
C GLY A 86 6.73 7.71 -2.44
N ARG A 87 7.50 7.03 -3.27
CA ARG A 87 7.01 6.18 -4.36
C ARG A 87 7.66 4.81 -4.32
N VAL A 88 6.86 3.78 -4.59
CA VAL A 88 7.36 2.41 -4.77
C VAL A 88 8.01 2.30 -6.14
N SER A 89 9.17 1.64 -6.20
CA SER A 89 9.87 1.38 -7.45
C SER A 89 9.01 0.58 -8.44
N ASN A 90 9.29 0.67 -9.73
CA ASN A 90 8.55 -0.11 -10.73
C ASN A 90 8.72 -1.62 -10.54
N GLU A 91 9.89 -2.06 -10.09
CA GLU A 91 10.20 -3.48 -9.83
C GLU A 91 9.37 -4.02 -8.66
N ASP A 92 9.31 -3.28 -7.56
CA ASP A 92 8.49 -3.62 -6.40
C ASP A 92 7.00 -3.56 -6.72
N MET A 93 6.56 -2.57 -7.51
CA MET A 93 5.17 -2.50 -7.98
C MET A 93 4.80 -3.72 -8.81
N ALA A 94 5.68 -4.25 -9.66
CA ALA A 94 5.42 -5.48 -10.40
C ALA A 94 5.22 -6.71 -9.48
N LEU A 95 5.93 -6.76 -8.34
CA LEU A 95 5.71 -7.80 -7.32
C LEU A 95 4.36 -7.63 -6.62
N VAL A 96 4.00 -6.41 -6.27
CA VAL A 96 2.68 -6.07 -5.68
C VAL A 96 1.55 -6.48 -6.64
N ASP A 97 1.70 -6.21 -7.93
CA ASP A 97 0.69 -6.49 -8.94
C ASP A 97 0.43 -7.98 -9.10
N ARG A 98 1.51 -8.79 -9.18
CA ARG A 98 1.40 -10.25 -9.20
C ARG A 98 0.74 -10.78 -7.93
N ALA A 99 1.13 -10.26 -6.76
CA ALA A 99 0.55 -10.70 -5.50
C ALA A 99 -0.94 -10.35 -5.39
N LEU A 100 -1.35 -9.17 -5.87
CA LEU A 100 -2.76 -8.77 -5.94
C LEU A 100 -3.56 -9.67 -6.89
N ALA A 101 -3.01 -9.98 -8.08
CA ALA A 101 -3.68 -10.85 -9.04
C ALA A 101 -3.93 -12.25 -8.49
N VAL A 102 -2.93 -12.83 -7.83
CA VAL A 102 -3.04 -14.13 -7.16
C VAL A 102 -4.05 -14.07 -6.02
N PHE A 103 -3.98 -13.05 -5.16
CA PHE A 103 -4.87 -12.91 -4.00
C PHE A 103 -6.35 -12.71 -4.40
N LEU A 104 -6.60 -11.96 -5.47
CA LEU A 104 -7.94 -11.65 -5.96
C LEU A 104 -8.47 -12.68 -6.97
N GLY A 105 -7.68 -13.70 -7.34
CA GLY A 105 -8.12 -14.83 -8.16
C GLY A 105 -8.26 -14.53 -9.66
N PHE A 106 -7.47 -13.60 -10.19
CA PHE A 106 -7.45 -13.27 -11.62
C PHE A 106 -6.07 -13.40 -12.28
N ALA A 107 -5.14 -14.08 -11.59
CA ALA A 107 -3.83 -14.44 -12.14
C ALA A 107 -3.91 -15.58 -13.15
#